data_AF-A0A2G3PQS4-F1
#
_entry.id   AF-A0A2G3PQS4-F1
#
_cell.length_a   1.000
_cell.length_b   1.000
_cell.length_c   1.000
_cell.angle_alpha   90.00
_cell.angle_beta   90.00
_cell.angle_gamma   90.00
#
_symmetry.space_group_name_H-M   'P 1'
#
loop_
_entity.id
_entity.type
_entity.pdbx_description
1 polymer ?
#
loop_
_entity_poly.entity_id
_entity_poly.type
_entity_poly.pdbx_seq_one_letter_code
_entity_poly.pdbx_strand_id
1 'polypeptide(L)'
;MNPDLDPFTALAADDVPVAPDPDFARRLRTRLERGLDLPEGVTMSTDVLSEPLDSAESVGIAESRSPATPSVVERPGALPYLTVADPGAAIEWYTEHLGAQVRGEPIVMDDGKIGHAELLIGGGVIYLAGEFAELGLKAPAPQSVSVSLMLPVPDTDVAVRRAADGGATVQREPYEGYGSRTGSIIDPFGHRWMLTGPSASTVPERSPAEGIRRGDLGYCSLWTTDVDRAARFYNSVLGWEFDSETGQVTNLAHRLGIVSVPGDPTMLCAYAVDDLDGARADIAAAGGSTGDVHQLPFGELLDAVDNQGVTFAVYRPSGNDPRPPVNGTGHGELTYMTHYTPDSSRWRDFYGRVLGWKFTGGRIEDGWEVVDGHPMTGIAGGQDHSLSVPMWVVDDIETAVERVRAAGGMVIEGPARQSYAISAECLDDQGSPFWLAQY
;
A
#
# COMPACT_ATOMS: atom_id res chain seq x y z
N MET A 1 -18.64 -1.54 61.02
CA MET A 1 -19.13 -2.06 59.73
C MET A 1 -20.64 -1.98 59.79
N ASN A 2 -21.24 -0.99 59.13
CA ASN A 2 -22.68 -0.78 59.15
C ASN A 2 -23.29 -1.59 57.99
N PRO A 3 -24.20 -2.56 58.22
CA PRO A 3 -24.57 -3.55 57.21
C PRO A 3 -25.69 -3.11 56.23
N ASP A 4 -26.15 -1.86 56.24
CA ASP A 4 -27.40 -1.45 55.56
C ASP A 4 -27.24 -0.46 54.39
N LEU A 5 -26.20 -0.58 53.55
CA LEU A 5 -26.15 0.16 52.28
C LEU A 5 -25.80 -0.77 51.12
N ASP A 6 -26.81 -1.44 50.58
CA ASP A 6 -26.74 -2.10 49.27
C ASP A 6 -26.68 -1.01 48.18
N PRO A 7 -25.59 -0.91 47.40
CA PRO A 7 -25.42 0.10 46.36
C PRO A 7 -26.47 0.05 45.25
N PHE A 8 -27.23 -1.04 45.11
CA PHE A 8 -28.29 -1.15 44.11
C PHE A 8 -29.63 -0.54 44.54
N THR A 9 -29.78 -0.13 45.80
CA THR A 9 -31.02 0.49 46.31
C THR A 9 -31.33 1.84 45.63
N ALA A 10 -30.30 2.55 45.16
CA ALA A 10 -30.47 3.83 44.46
C ALA A 10 -31.19 3.71 43.11
N LEU A 11 -31.16 2.52 42.49
CA LEU A 11 -31.83 2.26 41.20
C LEU A 11 -33.32 1.91 41.37
N ALA A 12 -33.80 1.71 42.60
CA ALA A 12 -35.19 1.40 42.89
C ALA A 12 -36.01 2.62 43.35
N ALA A 13 -35.40 3.81 43.42
CA ALA A 13 -36.08 5.05 43.76
C ALA A 13 -36.77 5.64 42.51
N ASP A 14 -38.02 6.06 42.64
CA ASP A 14 -38.77 6.69 41.56
C ASP A 14 -38.11 8.02 41.13
N ASP A 15 -37.76 8.14 39.85
CA ASP A 15 -37.20 9.36 39.25
C ASP A 15 -38.25 10.49 39.28
N VAL A 16 -38.10 11.42 40.22
CA VAL A 16 -38.92 12.64 40.27
C VAL A 16 -38.34 13.63 39.25
N PRO A 17 -39.12 14.08 38.24
CA PRO A 17 -38.61 15.03 37.24
C PRO A 17 -38.19 16.34 37.90
N VAL A 18 -36.89 16.64 37.84
CA VAL A 18 -36.34 17.91 38.30
C VAL A 18 -36.36 18.89 37.13
N ALA A 19 -36.97 20.06 37.31
CA ALA A 19 -36.91 21.12 36.31
C ALA A 19 -35.44 21.52 36.08
N PRO A 20 -35.00 21.68 34.82
CA PRO A 20 -33.62 22.03 34.53
C PRO A 20 -33.25 23.36 35.18
N ASP A 21 -31.98 23.48 35.57
CA ASP A 21 -31.43 24.72 36.11
C ASP A 21 -31.81 25.91 35.19
N PRO A 22 -32.54 26.91 35.70
CA PRO A 22 -33.01 28.03 34.89
C PRO A 22 -31.85 28.83 34.28
N ASP A 23 -30.68 28.85 34.91
CA ASP A 23 -29.49 29.52 34.38
C ASP A 23 -28.88 28.74 33.22
N PHE A 24 -28.85 27.40 33.32
CA PHE A 24 -28.47 26.54 32.21
C PHE A 24 -29.44 26.70 31.02
N ALA A 25 -30.75 26.67 31.28
CA ALA A 25 -31.77 26.81 30.24
C ALA A 25 -31.66 28.17 29.51
N ARG A 26 -31.39 29.24 30.25
CA ARG A 26 -31.16 30.58 29.70
C ARG A 26 -29.88 30.64 28.85
N ARG A 27 -28.76 30.08 29.33
CA ARG A 27 -27.50 30.00 28.55
C ARG A 27 -27.69 29.21 27.26
N LEU A 28 -28.42 28.08 27.32
CA LEU A 28 -28.69 27.25 26.16
C LEU A 28 -29.56 27.98 25.13
N ARG A 29 -30.63 28.66 25.56
CA ARG A 29 -31.49 29.45 24.67
C ARG A 29 -30.71 30.53 23.94
N THR A 30 -29.91 31.32 24.66
CA THR A 30 -29.06 32.36 24.04
C THR A 30 -28.08 31.77 23.02
N ARG A 31 -27.54 30.57 23.29
CA ARG A 31 -26.63 29.90 22.34
C ARG A 31 -27.35 29.42 21.08
N LEU A 32 -28.57 28.88 21.22
CA LEU A 32 -29.38 28.44 20.08
C LEU A 32 -29.83 29.61 19.20
N GLU A 33 -30.24 30.73 19.82
CA GLU A 33 -30.60 31.95 19.09
C GLU A 33 -29.41 32.49 18.28
N ARG A 34 -28.21 32.52 18.87
CA ARG A 34 -26.98 32.88 18.14
C ARG A 34 -26.62 31.91 17.01
N GLY A 35 -26.94 30.63 17.17
CA GLY A 35 -26.72 29.62 16.14
C GLY A 35 -27.65 29.78 14.93
N LEU A 36 -28.84 30.34 15.13
CA LEU A 36 -29.84 30.55 14.08
C LEU A 36 -29.54 31.78 13.20
N ASP A 37 -28.75 32.74 13.69
CA ASP A 37 -28.36 33.95 12.95
C ASP A 37 -27.07 33.77 12.10
N LEU A 38 -26.50 32.56 12.03
CA LEU A 38 -25.28 32.29 11.27
C LEU A 38 -25.57 31.74 9.86
N PRO A 39 -24.77 32.12 8.84
CA PRO A 39 -24.92 31.56 7.50
C PRO A 39 -24.72 30.04 7.50
N GLU A 40 -25.52 29.31 6.71
CA GLU A 40 -25.37 27.85 6.55
C GLU A 40 -23.95 27.48 6.09
N GLY A 41 -23.32 26.56 6.81
CA GLY A 41 -21.96 26.05 6.51
C GLY A 41 -20.91 26.25 7.61
N VAL A 42 -21.26 26.79 8.78
CA VAL A 42 -20.32 26.96 9.90
C VAL A 42 -20.53 25.90 10.99
N THR A 43 -19.52 25.05 11.20
CA THR A 43 -19.48 24.07 12.30
C THR A 43 -19.18 24.78 13.62
N MET A 44 -20.07 24.64 14.62
CA MET A 44 -19.88 25.20 15.96
C MET A 44 -18.89 24.38 16.77
N SER A 45 -17.74 24.98 17.13
CA SER A 45 -16.88 24.48 18.21
C SER A 45 -17.36 25.01 19.57
N THR A 46 -17.25 24.20 20.61
CA THR A 46 -17.68 24.49 21.99
C THR A 46 -16.69 25.29 22.83
N ASP A 47 -15.62 25.84 22.26
CA ASP A 47 -14.62 26.56 23.02
C ASP A 47 -15.12 27.93 23.50
N VAL A 48 -15.07 28.12 24.82
CA VAL A 48 -15.35 29.39 25.48
C VAL A 48 -14.09 30.25 25.38
N LEU A 49 -14.10 31.24 24.47
CA LEU A 49 -13.08 32.29 24.47
C LEU A 49 -13.45 33.38 25.48
N SER A 50 -12.53 33.63 26.40
CA SER A 50 -12.59 34.72 27.38
C SER A 50 -11.98 35.99 26.79
N GLU A 51 -12.79 37.05 26.72
CA GLU A 51 -12.44 38.49 26.64
C GLU A 51 -12.06 39.16 25.29
N PRO A 52 -12.32 40.49 25.14
CA PRO A 52 -12.72 41.11 23.88
C PRO A 52 -11.57 41.81 23.11
N LEU A 53 -11.70 41.82 21.78
CA LEU A 53 -10.84 42.57 20.85
C LEU A 53 -11.35 44.01 20.70
N ASP A 54 -10.55 44.96 21.17
CA ASP A 54 -10.66 46.38 20.82
C ASP A 54 -10.01 46.68 19.46
N SER A 55 -10.49 47.76 18.88
CA SER A 55 -10.49 48.12 17.47
C SER A 55 -9.18 48.66 16.86
N ALA A 56 -9.07 48.37 15.54
CA ALA A 56 -8.56 49.21 14.45
C ALA A 56 -7.07 49.58 14.37
N GLU A 57 -6.40 49.08 13.33
CA GLU A 57 -5.77 49.90 12.28
C GLU A 57 -5.46 49.06 11.03
N SER A 58 -5.70 49.65 9.86
CA SER A 58 -5.75 49.02 8.53
C SER A 58 -4.61 49.51 7.63
N VAL A 59 -3.87 48.60 6.97
CA VAL A 59 -3.27 48.71 5.62
C VAL A 59 -2.87 47.27 5.22
N GLY A 60 -3.23 46.62 4.11
CA GLY A 60 -3.66 47.07 2.80
C GLY A 60 -2.64 46.66 1.73
N ILE A 61 -2.47 45.36 1.43
CA ILE A 61 -1.97 44.86 0.13
C ILE A 61 -2.70 43.54 -0.20
N ALA A 62 -3.52 43.58 -1.24
CA ALA A 62 -4.23 42.42 -1.77
C ALA A 62 -3.35 41.68 -2.77
N GLU A 63 -2.90 40.48 -2.43
CA GLU A 63 -2.55 39.44 -3.39
C GLU A 63 -3.57 38.31 -3.29
N SER A 64 -4.22 38.04 -4.41
CA SER A 64 -5.14 36.93 -4.60
C SER A 64 -4.40 35.60 -4.48
N ARG A 65 -4.30 35.06 -3.26
CA ARG A 65 -4.08 33.64 -3.04
C ARG A 65 -5.42 32.97 -2.83
N SER A 66 -5.79 32.07 -3.73
CA SER A 66 -6.75 31.01 -3.42
C SER A 66 -6.36 30.37 -2.09
N PRO A 67 -7.29 30.13 -1.15
CA PRO A 67 -6.94 29.41 0.06
C PRO A 67 -6.51 28.00 -0.37
N ALA A 68 -5.20 27.74 -0.27
CA ALA A 68 -4.72 26.37 -0.24
C ALA A 68 -5.39 25.75 0.97
N THR A 69 -6.32 24.83 0.74
CA THR A 69 -6.85 23.96 1.77
C THR A 69 -5.63 23.34 2.47
N PRO A 70 -5.39 23.61 3.77
CA PRO A 70 -4.30 22.94 4.46
C PRO A 70 -4.57 21.44 4.34
N SER A 71 -3.57 20.68 3.89
CA SER A 71 -3.64 19.23 3.93
C SER A 71 -3.87 18.83 5.38
N VAL A 72 -5.10 18.46 5.70
CA VAL A 72 -5.44 17.90 6.99
C VAL A 72 -4.80 16.52 7.01
N VAL A 73 -3.58 16.44 7.52
CA VAL A 73 -3.07 15.18 8.08
C VAL A 73 -4.04 14.86 9.20
N GLU A 74 -4.86 13.83 9.04
CA GLU A 74 -5.75 13.35 10.09
C GLU A 74 -4.88 13.02 11.31
N ARG A 75 -4.83 13.94 12.27
CA ARG A 75 -4.19 13.70 13.56
C ARG A 75 -5.13 12.76 14.31
N PRO A 76 -4.70 11.55 14.69
CA PRO A 76 -5.53 10.67 15.52
C PRO A 76 -5.92 11.40 16.81
N GLY A 77 -7.07 11.04 17.40
CA GLY A 77 -7.63 11.72 18.58
C GLY A 77 -6.71 11.82 19.81
N ALA A 78 -5.59 11.06 19.83
CA ALA A 78 -4.48 11.24 20.75
C ALA A 78 -3.14 11.03 20.01
N LEU A 79 -2.30 12.06 20.00
CA LEU A 79 -0.99 12.07 19.35
C LEU A 79 0.12 11.87 20.39
N PRO A 80 0.96 10.83 20.29
CA PRO A 80 2.07 10.65 21.21
C PRO A 80 3.10 11.77 21.11
N TYR A 81 3.55 12.26 22.26
CA TYR A 81 4.70 13.14 22.38
C TYR A 81 5.78 12.44 23.19
N LEU A 82 6.82 11.97 22.51
CA LEU A 82 7.93 11.24 23.10
C LEU A 82 8.94 12.22 23.71
N THR A 83 9.35 11.93 24.94
CA THR A 83 10.48 12.59 25.57
C THR A 83 11.67 11.63 25.60
N VAL A 84 12.84 12.11 25.21
CA VAL A 84 14.08 11.32 25.14
C VAL A 84 15.26 12.12 25.69
N ALA A 85 16.27 11.44 26.21
CA ALA A 85 17.47 12.10 26.73
C ALA A 85 18.31 12.74 25.62
N ASP A 86 18.43 12.06 24.48
CA ASP A 86 19.13 12.54 23.28
C ASP A 86 18.16 12.57 22.08
N PRO A 87 17.53 13.72 21.79
CA PRO A 87 16.57 13.82 20.70
C PRO A 87 17.22 13.74 19.31
N GLY A 88 18.49 14.10 19.16
CA GLY A 88 19.19 13.97 17.88
C GLY A 88 19.40 12.50 17.53
N ALA A 89 19.99 11.74 18.46
CA ALA A 89 20.17 10.30 18.29
C ALA A 89 18.84 9.56 18.10
N ALA A 90 17.77 9.99 18.78
CA ALA A 90 16.45 9.39 18.62
C ALA A 90 15.85 9.61 17.23
N ILE A 91 15.95 10.82 16.69
CA ILE A 91 15.46 11.11 15.33
C ILE A 91 16.20 10.27 14.29
N GLU A 92 17.54 10.18 14.40
CA GLU A 92 18.36 9.35 13.52
C GLU A 92 17.96 7.88 13.62
N TRP A 93 17.84 7.36 14.85
CA TRP A 93 17.47 5.97 15.09
C TRP A 93 16.07 5.64 14.56
N TYR A 94 15.07 6.50 14.78
CA TYR A 94 13.71 6.27 14.26
C TYR A 94 13.67 6.32 12.73
N THR A 95 14.47 7.19 12.12
CA THR A 95 14.61 7.26 10.65
C THR A 95 15.25 5.98 10.10
N GLU A 96 16.34 5.55 10.72
CA GLU A 96 17.13 4.40 10.26
C GLU A 96 16.50 3.05 10.57
N HIS A 97 15.81 2.87 11.70
CA HIS A 97 15.36 1.55 12.14
C HIS A 97 13.86 1.35 12.07
N LEU A 98 13.07 2.43 12.14
CA LEU A 98 11.60 2.36 12.05
C LEU A 98 11.03 3.13 10.83
N GLY A 99 11.88 3.68 9.97
CA GLY A 99 11.47 4.34 8.72
C GLY A 99 10.75 5.67 8.92
N ALA A 100 11.02 6.36 10.02
CA ALA A 100 10.47 7.70 10.26
C ALA A 100 11.00 8.73 9.25
N GLN A 101 10.24 9.80 9.03
CA GLN A 101 10.67 10.95 8.25
C GLN A 101 10.47 12.23 9.05
N VAL A 102 11.50 13.05 9.14
CA VAL A 102 11.41 14.35 9.82
C VAL A 102 10.53 15.28 9.00
N ARG A 103 9.51 15.86 9.64
CA ARG A 103 8.59 16.81 9.02
C ARG A 103 8.93 18.22 9.47
N GLY A 104 9.46 19.01 8.55
CA GLY A 104 9.94 20.36 8.84
C GLY A 104 11.28 20.34 9.61
N GLU A 105 11.75 21.51 10.00
CA GLU A 105 12.97 21.63 10.80
C GLU A 105 12.63 21.46 12.30
N PRO A 106 13.38 20.62 13.04
CA PRO A 106 13.24 20.55 14.49
C PRO A 106 13.45 21.92 15.14
N ILE A 107 12.61 22.24 16.12
CA ILE A 107 12.73 23.48 16.89
C ILE A 107 13.82 23.27 17.94
N VAL A 108 14.94 23.95 17.74
CA VAL A 108 16.08 23.99 18.66
C VAL A 108 15.92 25.21 19.56
N MET A 109 16.06 25.01 20.87
CA MET A 109 16.01 26.10 21.85
C MET A 109 17.36 26.80 22.02
N ASP A 110 17.36 27.88 22.80
CA ASP A 110 18.56 28.67 23.11
C ASP A 110 19.69 27.86 23.78
N ASP A 111 19.37 26.75 24.46
CA ASP A 111 20.35 25.85 25.08
C ASP A 111 20.89 24.76 24.12
N GLY A 112 20.45 24.77 22.86
CA GLY A 112 20.86 23.83 21.81
C GLY A 112 20.10 22.50 21.81
N LYS A 113 19.15 22.27 22.73
CA LYS A 113 18.33 21.06 22.71
C LYS A 113 17.16 21.19 21.74
N ILE A 114 16.76 20.06 21.16
CA ILE A 114 15.53 19.96 20.38
C ILE A 114 14.35 20.00 21.36
N GLY A 115 13.63 21.12 21.36
CA GLY A 115 12.42 21.32 22.14
C GLY A 115 11.17 20.75 21.48
N HIS A 116 11.20 20.53 20.16
CA HIS A 116 10.11 19.90 19.41
C HIS A 116 10.57 19.40 18.03
N ALA A 117 10.12 18.21 17.64
CA ALA A 117 10.23 17.67 16.29
C ALA A 117 8.96 16.90 15.94
N GLU A 118 8.57 16.94 14.65
CA GLU A 118 7.50 16.10 14.11
C GLU A 118 8.10 14.97 13.28
N LEU A 119 7.70 13.74 13.54
CA LEU A 119 8.12 12.57 12.77
C LEU A 119 6.91 11.89 12.13
N LEU A 120 6.94 11.73 10.81
CA LEU A 120 5.99 10.92 10.06
C LEU A 120 6.44 9.45 10.13
N ILE A 121 5.57 8.56 10.62
CA ILE A 121 5.90 7.15 10.79
C ILE A 121 4.64 6.28 10.77
N GLY A 122 4.69 5.15 10.05
CA GLY A 122 3.56 4.20 9.99
C GLY A 122 2.22 4.81 9.51
N GLY A 123 2.27 5.84 8.66
CA GLY A 123 1.08 6.57 8.19
C GLY A 123 0.53 7.63 9.15
N GLY A 124 1.12 7.78 10.35
CA GLY A 124 0.76 8.79 11.33
C GLY A 124 1.89 9.80 11.61
N VAL A 125 1.68 10.62 12.63
CA VAL A 125 2.67 11.57 13.16
C VAL A 125 2.94 11.23 14.63
N ILE A 126 4.16 11.43 15.08
CA ILE A 126 4.50 11.54 16.51
C ILE A 126 5.30 12.82 16.74
N TYR A 127 5.22 13.34 17.96
CA TYR A 127 6.05 14.45 18.42
C TYR A 127 7.21 13.95 19.26
N LEU A 128 8.33 14.66 19.23
CA LEU A 128 9.55 14.30 19.94
C LEU A 128 10.24 15.53 20.53
N ALA A 129 10.71 15.43 21.77
CA ALA A 129 11.48 16.48 22.44
C ALA A 129 12.53 15.89 23.37
N GLY A 130 13.55 16.70 23.67
CA GLY A 130 14.49 16.45 24.75
C GLY A 130 13.84 16.54 26.14
N GLU A 131 14.55 16.14 27.18
CA GLU A 131 14.07 16.22 28.57
C GLU A 131 13.96 17.65 29.11
N PHE A 132 12.84 17.90 29.82
CA PHE A 132 12.59 19.08 30.64
C PHE A 132 12.08 18.62 32.01
N ALA A 133 13.01 18.14 32.83
CA ALA A 133 12.69 17.58 34.15
C ALA A 133 11.90 18.54 35.05
N GLU A 134 12.11 19.85 34.91
CA GLU A 134 11.41 20.92 35.64
C GLU A 134 9.91 21.00 35.28
N LEU A 135 9.55 20.63 34.04
CA LEU A 135 8.17 20.57 33.54
C LEU A 135 7.57 19.15 33.64
N GLY A 136 8.32 18.20 34.22
CA GLY A 136 7.90 16.80 34.33
C GLY A 136 8.06 15.98 33.04
N LEU A 137 8.66 16.53 31.98
CA LEU A 137 8.96 15.81 30.74
C LEU A 137 10.28 15.06 30.89
N LYS A 138 10.22 13.74 31.03
CA LYS A 138 11.38 12.88 31.25
C LYS A 138 11.33 11.68 30.32
N ALA A 139 12.49 11.20 29.90
CA ALA A 139 12.60 9.95 29.20
C ALA A 139 12.15 8.79 30.13
N PRO A 140 11.58 7.71 29.57
CA PRO A 140 11.24 6.53 30.36
C PRO A 140 12.46 5.99 31.10
N ALA A 141 12.30 5.66 32.38
CA ALA A 141 13.31 4.87 33.08
C ALA A 141 13.39 3.47 32.43
N PRO A 142 14.57 2.83 32.42
CA PRO A 142 14.72 1.49 31.86
C PRO A 142 13.66 0.52 32.41
N GLN A 143 12.94 -0.15 31.51
CA GLN A 143 11.85 -1.08 31.81
C GLN A 143 10.65 -0.49 32.58
N SER A 144 10.56 0.84 32.72
CA SER A 144 9.43 1.54 33.34
C SER A 144 8.58 2.21 32.27
N VAL A 145 7.70 1.43 31.66
CA VAL A 145 6.83 1.86 30.55
C VAL A 145 5.36 1.82 30.97
N SER A 146 4.66 2.95 30.84
CA SER A 146 3.24 3.09 31.20
C SER A 146 2.30 2.86 30.02
N VAL A 147 2.80 3.02 28.80
CA VAL A 147 2.05 2.87 27.55
C VAL A 147 2.87 2.09 26.53
N SER A 148 2.19 1.57 25.51
CA SER A 148 2.84 0.96 24.33
C SER A 148 2.41 1.71 23.08
N LEU A 149 3.39 2.04 22.25
CA LEU A 149 3.17 2.69 20.97
C LEU A 149 2.90 1.59 19.93
N MET A 150 1.69 1.59 19.37
CA MET A 150 1.32 0.67 18.31
C MET A 150 1.83 1.23 16.98
N LEU A 151 2.69 0.47 16.29
CA LEU A 151 3.23 0.86 15.00
C LEU A 151 2.90 -0.22 13.95
N PRO A 152 2.08 0.10 12.93
CA PRO A 152 1.88 -0.80 11.80
C PRO A 152 3.16 -0.90 10.98
N VAL A 153 3.55 -2.13 10.63
CA VAL A 153 4.74 -2.43 9.82
C VAL A 153 4.37 -3.43 8.71
N PRO A 154 5.00 -3.34 7.52
CA PRO A 154 4.73 -4.29 6.44
C PRO A 154 5.11 -5.74 6.77
N ASP A 155 6.17 -5.93 7.54
CA ASP A 155 6.68 -7.22 7.99
C ASP A 155 7.19 -7.09 9.43
N THR A 156 6.63 -7.89 10.33
CA THR A 156 6.93 -7.81 11.76
C THR A 156 8.31 -8.35 12.10
N ASP A 157 8.73 -9.46 11.48
CA ASP A 157 10.00 -10.10 11.77
C ASP A 157 11.16 -9.25 11.26
N VAL A 158 11.01 -8.66 10.08
CA VAL A 158 11.99 -7.72 9.53
C VAL A 158 12.08 -6.47 10.40
N ALA A 159 10.95 -5.91 10.81
CA ALA A 159 10.94 -4.70 11.65
C ALA A 159 11.56 -4.95 13.04
N VAL A 160 11.21 -6.08 13.70
CA VAL A 160 11.81 -6.46 14.98
C VAL A 160 13.31 -6.68 14.84
N ARG A 161 13.75 -7.38 13.80
CA ARG A 161 15.18 -7.63 13.55
C ARG A 161 15.94 -6.34 13.31
N ARG A 162 15.44 -5.47 12.42
CA ARG A 162 16.06 -4.16 12.12
C ARG A 162 16.17 -3.28 13.35
N ALA A 163 15.16 -3.29 14.21
CA ALA A 163 15.21 -2.55 15.46
C ALA A 163 16.21 -3.17 16.45
N ALA A 164 16.28 -4.50 16.54
CA ALA A 164 17.26 -5.21 17.37
C ALA A 164 18.70 -4.92 16.92
N ASP A 165 18.96 -4.90 15.61
CA ASP A 165 20.24 -4.53 15.02
C ASP A 165 20.63 -3.08 15.37
N GLY A 166 19.64 -2.20 15.53
CA GLY A 166 19.80 -0.83 16.03
C GLY A 166 19.95 -0.72 17.55
N GLY A 167 20.03 -1.82 18.29
CA GLY A 167 20.19 -1.82 19.75
C GLY A 167 18.88 -1.78 20.55
N ALA A 168 17.72 -1.96 19.90
CA ALA A 168 16.48 -2.19 20.64
C ALA A 168 16.52 -3.53 21.37
N THR A 169 15.92 -3.59 22.55
CA THR A 169 15.72 -4.85 23.29
C THR A 169 14.43 -5.50 22.82
N VAL A 170 14.51 -6.71 22.26
CA VAL A 170 13.33 -7.51 21.94
C VAL A 170 12.72 -8.02 23.24
N GLN A 171 11.58 -7.46 23.64
CA GLN A 171 10.85 -7.89 24.83
C GLN A 171 10.00 -9.12 24.55
N ARG A 172 9.46 -9.22 23.34
CA ARG A 172 8.67 -10.36 22.88
C ARG A 172 8.92 -10.59 21.40
N GLU A 173 9.40 -11.79 21.08
CA GLU A 173 9.60 -12.24 19.71
C GLU A 173 8.29 -12.19 18.90
N PRO A 174 8.37 -12.01 17.57
CA PRO A 174 7.21 -12.06 16.68
C PRO A 174 6.36 -13.31 16.92
N TYR A 175 5.08 -13.10 17.16
CA TYR A 175 4.12 -14.16 17.41
C TYR A 175 2.79 -13.86 16.71
N GLU A 176 2.01 -14.92 16.51
CA GLU A 176 0.67 -14.82 15.95
C GLU A 176 -0.37 -14.50 17.04
N GLY A 177 -1.15 -13.44 16.83
CA GLY A 177 -2.19 -13.03 17.77
C GLY A 177 -3.22 -12.12 17.13
N TYR A 178 -4.51 -12.39 17.39
CA TYR A 178 -5.63 -11.53 16.99
C TYR A 178 -5.66 -11.18 15.48
N GLY A 179 -5.26 -12.12 14.62
CA GLY A 179 -5.26 -11.92 13.15
C GLY A 179 -4.07 -11.11 12.61
N SER A 180 -3.06 -10.85 13.45
CA SER A 180 -1.85 -10.13 13.07
C SER A 180 -0.61 -10.83 13.59
N ARG A 181 0.54 -10.58 12.94
CA ARG A 181 1.84 -10.91 13.51
C ARG A 181 2.29 -9.71 14.32
N THR A 182 2.70 -9.93 15.55
CA THR A 182 3.07 -8.84 16.45
C THR A 182 4.37 -9.16 17.18
N GLY A 183 5.26 -8.18 17.28
CA GLY A 183 6.44 -8.21 18.14
C GLY A 183 6.41 -7.06 19.14
N SER A 184 7.20 -7.14 20.20
CA SER A 184 7.36 -6.01 21.12
C SER A 184 8.82 -5.74 21.41
N ILE A 185 9.21 -4.48 21.30
CA ILE A 185 10.57 -4.00 21.55
C ILE A 185 10.56 -2.86 22.55
N ILE A 186 11.69 -2.67 23.23
CA ILE A 186 12.04 -1.42 23.92
C ILE A 186 13.15 -0.77 23.10
N ASP A 187 12.92 0.44 22.62
CA ASP A 187 13.95 1.19 21.86
C ASP A 187 15.09 1.65 22.79
N PRO A 188 16.22 2.13 22.24
CA PRO A 188 17.36 2.59 23.05
C PRO A 188 17.03 3.75 24.00
N PHE A 189 15.91 4.44 23.78
CA PHE A 189 15.47 5.61 24.55
C PHE A 189 14.43 5.25 25.62
N GLY A 190 14.08 3.96 25.75
CA GLY A 190 13.21 3.42 26.78
C GLY A 190 11.73 3.33 26.41
N HIS A 191 11.32 3.72 25.19
CA HIS A 191 9.92 3.62 24.77
C HIS A 191 9.58 2.20 24.33
N ARG A 192 8.38 1.74 24.70
CA ARG A 192 7.87 0.42 24.30
C ARG A 192 7.06 0.53 23.01
N TRP A 193 7.46 -0.25 22.02
CA TRP A 193 6.78 -0.37 20.74
C TRP A 193 6.15 -1.75 20.56
N MET A 194 4.95 -1.78 19.99
CA MET A 194 4.33 -2.98 19.46
C MET A 194 4.30 -2.87 17.95
N LEU A 195 5.18 -3.64 17.31
CA LEU A 195 5.30 -3.68 15.85
C LEU A 195 4.30 -4.71 15.36
N THR A 196 3.32 -4.27 14.58
CA THR A 196 2.20 -5.11 14.14
C THR A 196 2.13 -5.11 12.62
N GLY A 197 2.28 -6.28 12.04
CA GLY A 197 2.13 -6.50 10.60
C GLY A 197 1.16 -7.63 10.29
N PRO A 198 0.98 -7.95 9.00
CA PRO A 198 0.15 -9.07 8.57
C PRO A 198 0.54 -10.37 9.29
N SER A 199 -0.43 -11.20 9.67
CA SER A 199 -0.16 -12.52 10.25
C SER A 199 0.54 -13.41 9.22
N ALA A 200 1.50 -14.24 9.65
CA ALA A 200 2.11 -15.22 8.75
C ALA A 200 1.13 -16.37 8.41
N SER A 201 0.06 -16.53 9.19
CA SER A 201 -1.01 -17.52 8.97
C SER A 201 -2.22 -16.94 8.23
N THR A 202 -2.32 -15.61 8.14
CA THR A 202 -3.23 -14.97 7.21
C THR A 202 -2.51 -14.78 5.89
N VAL A 203 -2.71 -15.72 4.97
CA VAL A 203 -3.06 -15.29 3.60
C VAL A 203 -4.13 -14.23 3.80
N PRO A 204 -3.95 -12.98 3.35
CA PRO A 204 -4.79 -11.87 3.78
C PRO A 204 -6.27 -12.25 3.58
N GLU A 205 -7.01 -12.40 4.67
CA GLU A 205 -8.47 -12.48 4.58
C GLU A 205 -8.90 -11.15 3.97
N ARG A 206 -9.45 -11.25 2.75
CA ARG A 206 -10.05 -10.19 1.96
C ARG A 206 -10.56 -9.05 2.86
N SER A 207 -9.87 -7.90 2.82
CA SER A 207 -10.59 -6.61 2.77
C SER A 207 -11.78 -6.82 1.84
N PRO A 208 -13.02 -6.41 2.18
CA PRO A 208 -14.20 -6.69 1.34
C PRO A 208 -13.80 -6.36 -0.09
N ALA A 209 -13.69 -7.40 -0.93
CA ALA A 209 -12.81 -7.37 -2.10
C ALA A 209 -13.10 -6.09 -2.87
N GLU A 210 -12.17 -5.13 -2.82
CA GLU A 210 -12.27 -3.98 -3.69
C GLU A 210 -12.34 -4.57 -5.09
N GLY A 211 -13.36 -4.20 -5.85
CA GLY A 211 -13.51 -4.69 -7.21
C GLY A 211 -12.28 -4.29 -8.02
N ILE A 212 -11.98 -5.06 -9.06
CA ILE A 212 -10.94 -4.70 -10.01
C ILE A 212 -11.16 -3.27 -10.51
N ARG A 213 -10.08 -2.49 -10.59
CA ARG A 213 -10.09 -1.08 -10.95
C ARG A 213 -9.50 -0.87 -12.33
N ARG A 214 -9.76 0.31 -12.91
CA ARG A 214 -9.07 0.75 -14.12
C ARG A 214 -7.56 0.58 -13.97
N GLY A 215 -6.95 -0.09 -14.94
CA GLY A 215 -5.51 -0.32 -15.01
C GLY A 215 -5.00 -1.57 -14.27
N ASP A 216 -5.83 -2.26 -13.50
CA ASP A 216 -5.45 -3.56 -12.93
C ASP A 216 -5.42 -4.64 -14.03
N LEU A 217 -4.52 -5.62 -13.92
CA LEU A 217 -4.42 -6.75 -14.84
C LEU A 217 -5.49 -7.80 -14.51
N GLY A 218 -6.58 -7.82 -15.26
CA GLY A 218 -7.68 -8.76 -15.02
C GLY A 218 -7.58 -10.08 -15.76
N TYR A 219 -6.79 -10.12 -16.83
CA TYR A 219 -6.49 -11.31 -17.59
C TYR A 219 -5.13 -11.18 -18.28
N CYS A 220 -4.40 -12.27 -18.38
CA CYS A 220 -3.25 -12.37 -19.27
C CYS A 220 -3.24 -13.71 -20.00
N SER A 221 -2.51 -13.79 -21.10
CA SER A 221 -2.31 -15.06 -21.79
C SER A 221 -0.91 -15.20 -22.30
N LEU A 222 -0.35 -16.39 -22.10
CA LEU A 222 0.88 -16.81 -22.76
C LEU A 222 0.56 -17.02 -24.24
N TRP A 223 1.21 -16.22 -25.07
CA TRP A 223 1.17 -16.33 -26.52
C TRP A 223 2.35 -17.18 -26.97
N THR A 224 2.05 -18.28 -27.65
CA THR A 224 3.04 -19.30 -28.02
C THR A 224 2.73 -19.89 -29.40
N THR A 225 3.66 -20.65 -29.97
CA THR A 225 3.42 -21.33 -31.26
C THR A 225 2.82 -22.72 -31.07
N ASP A 226 3.13 -23.40 -29.96
CA ASP A 226 2.62 -24.73 -29.62
C ASP A 226 2.02 -24.74 -28.19
N VAL A 227 0.69 -24.72 -28.14
CA VAL A 227 -0.09 -24.67 -26.90
C VAL A 227 0.07 -25.95 -26.09
N ASP A 228 0.03 -27.11 -26.74
CA ASP A 228 0.14 -28.40 -26.05
C ASP A 228 1.54 -28.56 -25.41
N ARG A 229 2.56 -28.06 -26.10
CA ARG A 229 3.93 -28.03 -25.61
C ARG A 229 4.09 -27.07 -24.42
N ALA A 230 3.57 -25.85 -24.52
CA ALA A 230 3.56 -24.90 -23.40
C ALA A 230 2.80 -25.48 -22.19
N ALA A 231 1.61 -26.04 -22.39
CA ALA A 231 0.81 -26.63 -21.32
C ALA A 231 1.58 -27.75 -20.59
N ARG A 232 2.28 -28.63 -21.32
CA ARG A 232 3.14 -29.67 -20.69
C ARG A 232 4.32 -29.07 -19.92
N PHE A 233 4.98 -28.06 -20.50
CA PHE A 233 6.11 -27.39 -19.85
C PHE A 233 5.69 -26.75 -18.53
N TYR A 234 4.67 -25.90 -18.54
CA TYR A 234 4.23 -25.17 -17.34
C TYR A 234 3.49 -26.06 -16.34
N ASN A 235 2.86 -27.17 -16.77
CA ASN A 235 2.41 -28.21 -15.85
C ASN A 235 3.60 -28.83 -15.08
N SER A 236 4.69 -29.16 -15.79
CA SER A 236 5.88 -29.75 -15.19
C SER A 236 6.60 -28.80 -14.22
N VAL A 237 6.68 -27.51 -14.56
CA VAL A 237 7.43 -26.51 -13.77
C VAL A 237 6.58 -25.90 -12.65
N LEU A 238 5.38 -25.43 -12.98
CA LEU A 238 4.51 -24.61 -12.12
C LEU A 238 3.22 -25.33 -11.69
N GLY A 239 3.01 -26.58 -12.11
CA GLY A 239 1.81 -27.34 -11.74
C GLY A 239 0.51 -26.81 -12.36
N TRP A 240 0.57 -26.02 -13.44
CA TRP A 240 -0.64 -25.50 -14.09
C TRP A 240 -1.54 -26.61 -14.63
N GLU A 241 -2.83 -26.50 -14.36
CA GLU A 241 -3.89 -27.36 -14.90
C GLU A 241 -4.58 -26.65 -16.06
N PHE A 242 -4.17 -27.00 -17.29
CA PHE A 242 -4.67 -26.38 -18.52
C PHE A 242 -5.88 -27.14 -19.07
N ASP A 243 -6.97 -26.43 -19.31
CA ASP A 243 -8.15 -26.90 -20.02
C ASP A 243 -8.06 -26.47 -21.50
N SER A 244 -7.88 -27.45 -22.39
CA SER A 244 -7.74 -27.22 -23.83
C SER A 244 -9.06 -26.87 -24.53
N GLU A 245 -10.22 -27.12 -23.92
CA GLU A 245 -11.51 -26.71 -24.49
C GLU A 245 -11.73 -25.21 -24.31
N THR A 246 -11.33 -24.66 -23.17
CA THR A 246 -11.49 -23.23 -22.84
C THR A 246 -10.23 -22.40 -23.11
N GLY A 247 -9.07 -23.05 -23.26
CA GLY A 247 -7.78 -22.40 -23.41
C GLY A 247 -7.28 -21.72 -22.13
N GLN A 248 -7.77 -22.14 -20.96
CA GLN A 248 -7.50 -21.50 -19.66
C GLN A 248 -6.71 -22.41 -18.71
N VAL A 249 -5.91 -21.79 -17.84
CA VAL A 249 -5.37 -22.44 -16.65
C VAL A 249 -6.40 -22.32 -15.52
N THR A 250 -6.73 -23.44 -14.90
CA THR A 250 -7.95 -23.59 -14.06
C THR A 250 -7.67 -23.62 -12.56
N ASN A 251 -6.41 -23.78 -12.15
CA ASN A 251 -6.00 -23.94 -10.76
C ASN A 251 -5.29 -22.70 -10.17
N LEU A 252 -5.48 -21.52 -10.77
CA LEU A 252 -4.90 -20.26 -10.31
C LEU A 252 -5.99 -19.28 -9.88
N ALA A 253 -5.68 -18.38 -8.94
CA ALA A 253 -6.63 -17.33 -8.55
C ALA A 253 -6.80 -16.24 -9.61
N HIS A 254 -5.73 -15.94 -10.37
CA HIS A 254 -5.75 -15.00 -11.49
C HIS A 254 -6.11 -15.72 -12.79
N ARG A 255 -6.67 -14.97 -13.75
CA ARG A 255 -7.08 -15.53 -15.04
C ARG A 255 -5.91 -15.55 -16.00
N LEU A 256 -5.54 -16.76 -16.44
CA LEU A 256 -4.44 -16.99 -17.34
C LEU A 256 -4.86 -17.94 -18.46
N GLY A 257 -4.61 -17.56 -19.70
CA GLY A 257 -4.76 -18.44 -20.87
C GLY A 257 -3.44 -18.85 -21.52
N ILE A 258 -3.51 -19.86 -22.39
CA ILE A 258 -2.43 -20.20 -23.33
C ILE A 258 -3.04 -20.17 -24.73
N VAL A 259 -2.49 -19.32 -25.60
CA VAL A 259 -3.06 -19.02 -26.92
C VAL A 259 -2.00 -19.24 -27.99
N SER A 260 -2.39 -19.93 -29.08
CA SER A 260 -1.52 -20.10 -30.25
C SER A 260 -1.53 -18.83 -31.11
N VAL A 261 -0.37 -18.22 -31.31
CA VAL A 261 -0.18 -17.10 -32.23
C VAL A 261 1.06 -17.31 -33.10
N PRO A 262 1.11 -16.74 -34.32
CA PRO A 262 2.34 -16.73 -35.10
C PRO A 262 3.33 -15.71 -34.51
N GLY A 263 4.62 -16.04 -34.53
CA GLY A 263 5.70 -15.13 -34.13
C GLY A 263 6.40 -15.55 -32.84
N ASP A 264 7.16 -14.62 -32.26
CA ASP A 264 7.91 -14.86 -31.04
C ASP A 264 6.97 -14.93 -29.83
N PRO A 265 7.18 -15.87 -28.89
CA PRO A 265 6.35 -15.97 -27.71
C PRO A 265 6.40 -14.71 -26.84
N THR A 266 5.26 -14.34 -26.27
CA THR A 266 5.12 -13.17 -25.39
C THR A 266 3.91 -13.33 -24.47
N MET A 267 3.66 -12.33 -23.62
CA MET A 267 2.43 -12.24 -22.83
C MET A 267 1.52 -11.16 -23.41
N LEU A 268 0.27 -11.52 -23.71
CA LEU A 268 -0.80 -10.52 -23.84
C LEU A 268 -1.29 -10.16 -22.44
N CYS A 269 -1.38 -8.87 -22.16
CA CYS A 269 -1.93 -8.33 -20.92
C CYS A 269 -3.24 -7.58 -21.21
N ALA A 270 -4.30 -7.92 -20.48
CA ALA A 270 -5.61 -7.30 -20.59
C ALA A 270 -5.96 -6.53 -19.31
N TYR A 271 -6.05 -5.21 -19.43
CA TYR A 271 -6.25 -4.31 -18.29
C TYR A 271 -7.72 -3.91 -18.16
N ALA A 272 -8.22 -3.84 -16.93
CA ALA A 272 -9.58 -3.40 -16.68
C ALA A 272 -9.75 -1.92 -17.05
N VAL A 273 -10.90 -1.58 -17.63
CA VAL A 273 -11.35 -0.21 -17.88
C VAL A 273 -12.83 -0.08 -17.54
N ASP A 274 -13.24 1.14 -17.16
CA ASP A 274 -14.64 1.42 -16.81
C ASP A 274 -15.55 1.42 -18.05
N ASP A 275 -15.00 1.86 -19.19
CA ASP A 275 -15.71 2.04 -20.46
C ASP A 275 -14.79 1.76 -21.66
N LEU A 276 -15.24 0.90 -22.58
CA LEU A 276 -14.48 0.56 -23.78
C LEU A 276 -14.47 1.71 -24.80
N ASP A 277 -15.53 2.51 -24.89
CA ASP A 277 -15.58 3.62 -25.85
C ASP A 277 -14.62 4.75 -25.43
N GLY A 278 -14.60 5.09 -24.14
CA GLY A 278 -13.59 5.96 -23.54
C GLY A 278 -12.16 5.44 -23.75
N ALA A 279 -11.94 4.14 -23.51
CA ALA A 279 -10.63 3.53 -23.74
C ALA A 279 -10.19 3.61 -25.22
N ARG A 280 -11.09 3.39 -26.18
CA ARG A 280 -10.81 3.59 -27.62
C ARG A 280 -10.35 5.01 -27.92
N ALA A 281 -11.04 6.00 -27.37
CA ALA A 281 -10.71 7.40 -27.56
C ALA A 281 -9.34 7.74 -26.96
N ASP A 282 -9.05 7.26 -25.74
CA ASP A 282 -7.76 7.47 -25.08
C ASP A 282 -6.60 6.79 -25.83
N ILE A 283 -6.80 5.56 -26.32
CA ILE A 283 -5.82 4.82 -27.12
C ILE A 283 -5.50 5.56 -28.41
N ALA A 284 -6.53 5.97 -29.16
CA ALA A 284 -6.36 6.72 -30.40
C ALA A 284 -5.65 8.06 -30.15
N ALA A 285 -6.02 8.78 -29.09
CA ALA A 285 -5.40 10.06 -28.73
C ALA A 285 -3.93 9.91 -28.28
N ALA A 286 -3.55 8.76 -27.72
CA ALA A 286 -2.18 8.43 -27.36
C ALA A 286 -1.35 7.89 -28.56
N GLY A 287 -1.97 7.75 -29.74
CA GLY A 287 -1.33 7.29 -30.97
C GLY A 287 -1.30 5.77 -31.15
N GLY A 288 -2.12 5.03 -30.40
CA GLY A 288 -2.34 3.59 -30.60
C GLY A 288 -3.52 3.30 -31.52
N SER A 289 -3.83 2.02 -31.69
CA SER A 289 -4.98 1.54 -32.46
C SER A 289 -5.74 0.45 -31.70
N THR A 290 -6.99 0.22 -32.10
CA THR A 290 -7.85 -0.80 -31.49
C THR A 290 -8.36 -1.77 -32.55
N GLY A 291 -8.54 -3.03 -32.18
CA GLY A 291 -9.02 -4.10 -33.04
C GLY A 291 -10.41 -4.59 -32.66
N ASP A 292 -10.57 -5.91 -32.73
CA ASP A 292 -11.82 -6.62 -32.52
C ASP A 292 -12.23 -6.63 -31.04
N VAL A 293 -13.53 -6.84 -30.83
CA VAL A 293 -14.11 -7.07 -29.50
C VAL A 293 -14.43 -8.55 -29.37
N HIS A 294 -13.93 -9.15 -28.30
CA HIS A 294 -14.16 -10.55 -27.95
C HIS A 294 -15.05 -10.63 -26.72
N GLN A 295 -16.05 -11.51 -26.79
CA GLN A 295 -16.91 -11.81 -25.64
C GLN A 295 -16.29 -12.94 -24.83
N LEU A 296 -15.84 -12.62 -23.63
CA LEU A 296 -15.30 -13.59 -22.67
C LEU A 296 -16.27 -13.78 -21.50
N PRO A 297 -16.22 -14.91 -20.78
CA PRO A 297 -17.10 -15.15 -19.62
C PRO A 297 -17.03 -14.06 -18.55
N PHE A 298 -15.94 -13.30 -18.50
CA PHE A 298 -15.66 -12.28 -17.50
C PHE A 298 -15.71 -10.83 -18.02
N GLY A 299 -16.04 -10.61 -19.29
CA GLY A 299 -16.16 -9.26 -19.83
C GLY A 299 -15.95 -9.16 -21.33
N GLU A 300 -16.15 -7.95 -21.83
CA GLU A 300 -15.88 -7.58 -23.21
C GLU A 300 -14.43 -7.16 -23.32
N LEU A 301 -13.62 -7.94 -24.04
CA LEU A 301 -12.21 -7.66 -24.27
C LEU A 301 -12.04 -6.96 -25.62
N LEU A 302 -11.29 -5.87 -25.64
CA LEU A 302 -10.94 -5.11 -26.82
C LEU A 302 -9.44 -5.22 -27.07
N ASP A 303 -9.08 -5.75 -28.24
CA ASP A 303 -7.70 -5.76 -28.70
C ASP A 303 -7.19 -4.35 -28.97
N ALA A 304 -5.92 -4.12 -28.65
CA ALA A 304 -5.27 -2.83 -28.87
C ALA A 304 -3.78 -3.01 -29.20
N VAL A 305 -3.24 -2.00 -29.89
CA VAL A 305 -1.81 -1.86 -30.15
C VAL A 305 -1.39 -0.48 -29.68
N ASP A 306 -0.33 -0.41 -28.88
CA ASP A 306 0.18 0.86 -28.40
C ASP A 306 0.94 1.63 -29.49
N ASN A 307 1.37 2.85 -29.17
CA ASN A 307 2.06 3.70 -30.14
C ASN A 307 3.50 3.21 -30.46
N GLN A 308 3.98 2.15 -29.81
CA GLN A 308 5.27 1.49 -30.05
C GLN A 308 5.10 0.10 -30.71
N GLY A 309 3.87 -0.30 -31.03
CA GLY A 309 3.58 -1.58 -31.68
C GLY A 309 3.37 -2.75 -30.73
N VAL A 310 3.29 -2.53 -29.41
CA VAL A 310 3.02 -3.59 -28.43
C VAL A 310 1.54 -3.93 -28.47
N THR A 311 1.24 -5.22 -28.64
CA THR A 311 -0.14 -5.71 -28.56
C THR A 311 -0.53 -5.90 -27.09
N PHE A 312 -1.69 -5.36 -26.72
CA PHE A 312 -2.30 -5.50 -25.41
C PHE A 312 -3.82 -5.53 -25.57
N ALA A 313 -4.55 -5.64 -24.47
CA ALA A 313 -5.99 -5.48 -24.49
C ALA A 313 -6.48 -4.62 -23.33
N VAL A 314 -7.66 -4.06 -23.50
CA VAL A 314 -8.45 -3.52 -22.40
C VAL A 314 -9.75 -4.31 -22.33
N TYR A 315 -10.29 -4.51 -21.14
CA TYR A 315 -11.57 -5.19 -21.01
C TYR A 315 -12.47 -4.48 -20.01
N ARG A 316 -13.77 -4.56 -20.25
CA ARG A 316 -14.78 -4.09 -19.31
C ARG A 316 -15.22 -5.26 -18.43
N PRO A 317 -14.94 -5.23 -17.10
CA PRO A 317 -15.38 -6.27 -16.18
C PRO A 317 -16.91 -6.44 -16.18
N SER A 318 -17.40 -7.67 -16.15
CA SER A 318 -18.84 -7.97 -16.17
C SER A 318 -19.52 -7.95 -14.79
N GLY A 319 -18.79 -7.69 -13.70
CA GLY A 319 -19.35 -7.67 -12.35
C GLY A 319 -18.32 -7.46 -11.22
N ASN A 320 -18.53 -8.14 -10.09
CA ASN A 320 -17.68 -8.09 -8.88
C ASN A 320 -16.36 -8.88 -9.05
N ASP A 321 -15.66 -8.65 -10.16
CA ASP A 321 -14.32 -9.21 -10.37
C ASP A 321 -13.43 -8.80 -9.19
N PRO A 322 -12.83 -9.76 -8.45
CA PRO A 322 -11.94 -9.41 -7.36
C PRO A 322 -10.72 -8.69 -7.95
N ARG A 323 -10.30 -7.61 -7.30
CA ARG A 323 -9.01 -7.01 -7.61
C ARG A 323 -7.91 -8.06 -7.42
N PRO A 324 -7.00 -8.24 -8.40
CA PRO A 324 -5.86 -9.14 -8.26
C PRO A 324 -5.04 -8.78 -7.01
N PRO A 325 -4.38 -9.74 -6.34
CA PRO A 325 -3.46 -9.40 -5.27
C PRO A 325 -2.26 -8.62 -5.82
N VAL A 326 -1.62 -7.81 -4.97
CA VAL A 326 -0.42 -7.05 -5.35
C VAL A 326 0.71 -8.01 -5.77
N ASN A 327 0.87 -9.10 -5.01
CA ASN A 327 1.81 -10.18 -5.27
C ASN A 327 1.07 -11.52 -5.36
N GLY A 328 1.62 -12.45 -6.12
CA GLY A 328 1.14 -13.83 -6.14
C GLY A 328 1.32 -14.44 -4.76
N THR A 329 0.34 -15.22 -4.33
CA THR A 329 0.30 -15.80 -2.96
C THR A 329 0.44 -17.31 -2.95
N GLY A 330 0.32 -17.96 -4.12
CA GLY A 330 0.44 -19.41 -4.29
C GLY A 330 1.43 -19.80 -5.39
N HIS A 331 1.92 -21.03 -5.30
CA HIS A 331 2.75 -21.65 -6.33
C HIS A 331 2.13 -21.51 -7.73
N GLY A 332 2.94 -21.09 -8.71
CA GLY A 332 2.52 -20.88 -10.08
C GLY A 332 1.75 -19.58 -10.33
N GLU A 333 1.53 -18.73 -9.32
CA GLU A 333 0.84 -17.45 -9.48
C GLU A 333 1.74 -16.33 -10.00
N LEU A 334 1.17 -15.41 -10.77
CA LEU A 334 1.84 -14.20 -11.23
C LEU A 334 2.10 -13.28 -10.03
N THR A 335 3.36 -12.89 -9.83
CA THR A 335 3.73 -11.97 -8.73
C THR A 335 4.31 -10.64 -9.18
N TYR A 336 4.83 -10.58 -10.40
CA TYR A 336 5.38 -9.36 -10.96
C TYR A 336 5.31 -9.42 -12.49
N MET A 337 4.99 -8.31 -13.13
CA MET A 337 5.03 -8.17 -14.59
C MET A 337 6.07 -7.11 -14.96
N THR A 338 7.06 -7.48 -15.76
CA THR A 338 8.08 -6.53 -16.26
C THR A 338 7.84 -6.24 -17.73
N HIS A 339 7.70 -4.97 -18.09
CA HIS A 339 7.63 -4.53 -19.48
C HIS A 339 8.97 -3.93 -19.93
N TYR A 340 9.62 -4.60 -20.87
CA TYR A 340 10.74 -4.07 -21.62
C TYR A 340 10.24 -3.16 -22.72
N THR A 341 10.89 -2.01 -22.90
CA THR A 341 10.51 -1.05 -23.94
C THR A 341 11.72 -0.24 -24.43
N PRO A 342 11.78 0.11 -25.73
CA PRO A 342 12.80 1.00 -26.25
C PRO A 342 12.73 2.42 -25.69
N ASP A 343 11.52 2.96 -25.50
CA ASP A 343 11.30 4.33 -25.01
C ASP A 343 10.32 4.32 -23.84
N SER A 344 10.88 4.36 -22.64
CA SER A 344 10.10 4.34 -21.40
C SER A 344 9.25 5.60 -21.24
N SER A 345 9.70 6.76 -21.74
CA SER A 345 8.97 8.02 -21.63
C SER A 345 7.68 7.93 -22.44
N ARG A 346 7.81 7.50 -23.69
CA ARG A 346 6.67 7.31 -24.57
C ARG A 346 5.73 6.22 -24.07
N TRP A 347 6.28 5.15 -23.49
CA TRP A 347 5.50 4.11 -22.84
C TRP A 347 4.68 4.65 -21.67
N ARG A 348 5.31 5.38 -20.73
CA ARG A 348 4.64 5.96 -19.56
C ARG A 348 3.57 6.98 -19.96
N ASP A 349 3.84 7.82 -20.95
CA ASP A 349 2.86 8.78 -21.46
C ASP A 349 1.63 8.07 -22.04
N PHE A 350 1.84 6.97 -22.77
CA PHE A 350 0.75 6.16 -23.34
C PHE A 350 -0.08 5.48 -22.24
N TYR A 351 0.54 4.63 -21.42
CA TYR A 351 -0.20 3.83 -20.43
C TYR A 351 -0.68 4.67 -19.24
N GLY A 352 0.02 5.76 -18.90
CA GLY A 352 -0.47 6.74 -17.92
C GLY A 352 -1.77 7.41 -18.36
N ARG A 353 -1.92 7.69 -19.66
CA ARG A 353 -3.18 8.20 -20.23
C ARG A 353 -4.25 7.12 -20.31
N VAL A 354 -3.95 5.97 -20.91
CA VAL A 354 -4.93 4.93 -21.21
C VAL A 354 -5.41 4.21 -19.95
N LEU A 355 -4.51 3.92 -19.01
CA LEU A 355 -4.81 3.15 -17.79
C LEU A 355 -4.90 4.01 -16.53
N GLY A 356 -4.55 5.30 -16.60
CA GLY A 356 -4.51 6.17 -15.42
C GLY A 356 -3.32 5.89 -14.49
N TRP A 357 -2.33 5.12 -14.97
CA TRP A 357 -1.16 4.75 -14.20
C TRP A 357 -0.30 5.95 -13.83
N LYS A 358 0.29 5.86 -12.64
CA LYS A 358 1.33 6.76 -12.14
C LYS A 358 2.60 5.97 -11.96
N PHE A 359 3.74 6.65 -12.01
CA PHE A 359 5.03 5.99 -12.03
C PHE A 359 5.98 6.58 -11.00
N THR A 360 6.79 5.71 -10.41
CA THR A 360 7.93 6.07 -9.55
C THR A 360 9.22 5.50 -10.13
N GLY A 361 10.36 6.13 -9.84
CA GLY A 361 11.66 5.64 -10.30
C GLY A 361 11.99 4.27 -9.70
N GLY A 362 12.46 3.36 -10.54
CA GLY A 362 12.91 2.01 -10.18
C GLY A 362 14.38 1.99 -9.76
N ARG A 363 14.95 0.78 -9.69
CA ARG A 363 16.31 0.53 -9.19
C ARG A 363 17.41 0.53 -10.26
N ILE A 364 17.02 0.53 -11.53
CA ILE A 364 17.93 0.53 -12.68
C ILE A 364 17.84 1.85 -13.44
N GLU A 365 18.84 2.12 -14.26
CA GLU A 365 18.78 3.23 -15.22
C GLU A 365 17.58 3.03 -16.15
N ASP A 366 16.77 4.09 -16.28
CA ASP A 366 15.50 4.07 -17.00
C ASP A 366 14.49 2.99 -16.55
N GLY A 367 14.59 2.57 -15.29
CA GLY A 367 13.63 1.67 -14.63
C GLY A 367 12.50 2.45 -13.95
N TRP A 368 11.27 1.93 -14.03
CA TRP A 368 10.08 2.57 -13.46
C TRP A 368 9.13 1.53 -12.86
N GLU A 369 8.37 1.94 -11.85
CA GLU A 369 7.37 1.11 -11.17
C GLU A 369 5.99 1.77 -11.31
N VAL A 370 4.95 0.98 -11.56
CA VAL A 370 3.55 1.44 -11.50
C VAL A 370 3.13 1.59 -10.05
N VAL A 371 2.70 2.79 -9.66
CA VAL A 371 2.16 3.06 -8.33
C VAL A 371 0.77 2.42 -8.20
N ASP A 372 0.57 1.61 -7.15
CA ASP A 372 -0.68 0.86 -6.91
C ASP A 372 -1.04 -0.09 -8.08
N GLY A 373 -0.04 -0.69 -8.72
CA GLY A 373 -0.23 -1.71 -9.75
C GLY A 373 -0.64 -3.07 -9.17
N HIS A 374 -1.64 -3.72 -9.77
CA HIS A 374 -2.11 -5.05 -9.39
C HIS A 374 -2.12 -6.01 -10.61
N PRO A 375 -1.21 -7.01 -10.65
CA PRO A 375 -0.09 -7.22 -9.73
C PRO A 375 0.99 -6.13 -9.89
N MET A 376 2.03 -6.18 -9.06
CA MET A 376 3.18 -5.29 -9.21
C MET A 376 3.70 -5.31 -10.65
N THR A 377 3.91 -4.12 -11.20
CA THR A 377 4.25 -3.94 -12.60
C THR A 377 5.41 -2.95 -12.75
N GLY A 378 6.48 -3.42 -13.38
CA GLY A 378 7.69 -2.65 -13.64
C GLY A 378 7.94 -2.41 -15.12
N ILE A 379 8.76 -1.41 -15.42
CA ILE A 379 9.19 -1.05 -16.77
C ILE A 379 10.71 -0.94 -16.78
N ALA A 380 11.35 -1.56 -17.77
CA ALA A 380 12.76 -1.31 -18.08
C ALA A 380 12.86 -0.67 -19.47
N GLY A 381 13.30 0.58 -19.50
CA GLY A 381 13.53 1.34 -20.72
C GLY A 381 14.87 1.04 -21.41
N GLY A 382 15.07 1.65 -22.58
CA GLY A 382 16.32 1.55 -23.33
C GLY A 382 16.60 0.16 -23.92
N GLN A 383 15.58 -0.69 -24.04
CA GLN A 383 15.71 -2.05 -24.56
C GLN A 383 15.62 -2.08 -26.09
N ASP A 384 16.23 -3.08 -26.73
CA ASP A 384 16.22 -3.19 -28.20
C ASP A 384 14.84 -3.51 -28.79
N HIS A 385 13.96 -4.09 -27.97
CA HIS A 385 12.61 -4.52 -28.35
C HIS A 385 11.66 -4.42 -27.15
N SER A 386 10.35 -4.43 -27.44
CA SER A 386 9.32 -4.47 -26.40
C SER A 386 8.93 -5.90 -26.07
N LEU A 387 8.83 -6.22 -24.78
CA LEU A 387 8.48 -7.56 -24.31
C LEU A 387 7.87 -7.51 -22.91
N SER A 388 6.86 -8.35 -22.65
CA SER A 388 6.28 -8.52 -21.32
C SER A 388 6.78 -9.82 -20.71
N VAL A 389 7.52 -9.73 -19.61
CA VAL A 389 8.16 -10.87 -18.94
C VAL A 389 7.49 -11.08 -17.58
N PRO A 390 6.79 -12.21 -17.38
CA PRO A 390 6.14 -12.51 -16.11
C PRO A 390 7.14 -13.10 -15.10
N MET A 391 6.88 -12.87 -13.82
CA MET A 391 7.52 -13.56 -12.69
C MET A 391 6.50 -14.42 -11.96
N TRP A 392 6.82 -15.70 -11.78
CA TRP A 392 5.94 -16.70 -11.16
C TRP A 392 6.46 -17.09 -9.77
N VAL A 393 5.55 -17.24 -8.81
CA VAL A 393 5.87 -17.74 -7.47
C VAL A 393 6.16 -19.24 -7.52
N VAL A 394 7.19 -19.69 -6.81
CA VAL A 394 7.48 -21.10 -6.58
C VAL A 394 7.80 -21.35 -5.11
N ASP A 395 7.36 -22.49 -4.59
CA ASP A 395 7.61 -22.86 -3.19
C ASP A 395 9.09 -23.19 -2.93
N ASP A 396 9.76 -23.75 -3.94
CA ASP A 396 11.16 -24.16 -3.92
C ASP A 396 11.80 -23.86 -5.28
N ILE A 397 12.65 -22.84 -5.32
CA ILE A 397 13.24 -22.35 -6.56
C ILE A 397 14.30 -23.28 -7.13
N GLU A 398 15.02 -24.03 -6.29
CA GLU A 398 16.03 -24.99 -6.75
C GLU A 398 15.34 -26.14 -7.48
N THR A 399 14.28 -26.68 -6.88
CA THR A 399 13.44 -27.72 -7.49
C THR A 399 12.77 -27.22 -8.78
N ALA A 400 12.28 -25.97 -8.79
CA ALA A 400 11.66 -25.40 -9.99
C ALA A 400 12.67 -25.22 -11.13
N VAL A 401 13.88 -24.76 -10.84
CA VAL A 401 14.98 -24.61 -11.82
C VAL A 401 15.43 -25.96 -12.38
N GLU A 402 15.45 -27.03 -11.57
CA GLU A 402 15.68 -28.40 -12.06
C GLU A 402 14.56 -28.85 -13.02
N ARG A 403 13.29 -28.57 -12.68
CA ARG A 403 12.14 -28.88 -13.55
C ARG A 403 12.18 -28.12 -14.86
N VAL A 404 12.61 -26.86 -14.87
CA VAL A 404 12.81 -26.08 -16.11
C VAL A 404 13.76 -26.80 -17.05
N ARG A 405 14.93 -27.22 -16.55
CA ARG A 405 15.93 -27.95 -17.35
C ARG A 405 15.39 -29.30 -17.82
N ALA A 406 14.72 -30.04 -16.93
CA ALA A 406 14.16 -31.36 -17.26
C ALA A 406 13.05 -31.28 -18.32
N ALA A 407 12.28 -30.19 -18.33
CA ALA A 407 11.22 -29.92 -19.30
C ALA A 407 11.74 -29.35 -20.64
N GLY A 408 13.06 -29.16 -20.79
CA GLY A 408 13.68 -28.66 -22.03
C GLY A 408 13.81 -27.14 -22.11
N GLY A 409 13.51 -26.42 -21.04
CA GLY A 409 13.77 -24.98 -20.92
C GLY A 409 15.22 -24.68 -20.55
N MET A 410 15.55 -23.39 -20.51
CA MET A 410 16.89 -22.88 -20.19
C MET A 410 16.86 -22.00 -18.95
N VAL A 411 17.91 -22.06 -18.15
CA VAL A 411 18.11 -21.18 -16.98
C VAL A 411 19.21 -20.21 -17.37
N ILE A 412 18.85 -18.94 -17.58
CA ILE A 412 19.76 -17.86 -17.97
C ILE A 412 20.58 -17.44 -16.76
N GLU A 413 19.89 -17.09 -15.67
CA GLU A 413 20.47 -16.78 -14.38
C GLU A 413 19.92 -17.74 -13.34
N GLY A 414 20.82 -18.44 -12.64
CA GLY A 414 20.43 -19.38 -11.58
C GLY A 414 19.88 -18.67 -10.34
N PRO A 415 19.36 -19.44 -9.35
CA PRO A 415 18.83 -18.87 -8.13
C PRO A 415 19.82 -17.93 -7.43
N ALA A 416 19.44 -16.67 -7.29
CA ALA A 416 20.22 -15.64 -6.63
C ALA A 416 19.35 -14.90 -5.59
N ARG A 417 19.92 -14.67 -4.40
CA ARG A 417 19.24 -13.89 -3.35
C ARG A 417 19.24 -12.42 -3.74
N GLN A 418 18.05 -11.88 -3.98
CA GLN A 418 17.80 -10.45 -4.13
C GLN A 418 17.32 -9.86 -2.81
N SER A 419 17.19 -8.54 -2.74
CA SER A 419 16.64 -7.85 -1.55
C SER A 419 15.16 -8.14 -1.29
N TYR A 420 14.46 -8.75 -2.23
CA TYR A 420 13.00 -8.98 -2.19
C TYR A 420 12.58 -10.45 -2.31
N ALA A 421 13.40 -11.32 -2.90
CA ALA A 421 13.14 -12.75 -3.10
C ALA A 421 14.44 -13.50 -3.43
N ILE A 422 14.42 -14.82 -3.47
CA ILE A 422 15.36 -15.58 -4.30
C ILE A 422 14.74 -15.68 -5.70
N SER A 423 15.49 -15.32 -6.74
CA SER A 423 14.96 -15.29 -8.11
C SER A 423 15.87 -16.00 -9.11
N ALA A 424 15.29 -16.47 -10.21
CA ALA A 424 16.00 -17.07 -11.33
C ALA A 424 15.37 -16.63 -12.66
N GLU A 425 16.20 -16.34 -13.65
CA GLU A 425 15.75 -15.99 -15.01
C GLU A 425 15.77 -17.24 -15.89
N CYS A 426 14.67 -17.51 -16.59
CA CYS A 426 14.50 -18.71 -17.38
C CYS A 426 13.91 -18.42 -18.77
N LEU A 427 14.14 -19.34 -19.70
CA LEU A 427 13.36 -19.49 -20.93
C LEU A 427 12.57 -20.80 -20.86
N ASP A 428 11.35 -20.80 -21.38
CA ASP A 428 10.61 -22.04 -21.61
C ASP A 428 11.25 -22.84 -22.76
N ASP A 429 10.69 -24.01 -23.07
CA ASP A 429 11.21 -24.87 -24.13
C ASP A 429 10.91 -24.32 -25.56
N GLN A 430 10.24 -23.18 -25.66
CA GLN A 430 9.92 -22.46 -26.90
C GLN A 430 10.62 -21.10 -26.99
N GLY A 431 11.40 -20.72 -25.97
CA GLY A 431 12.17 -19.48 -25.92
C GLY A 431 11.47 -18.30 -25.25
N SER A 432 10.29 -18.49 -24.65
CA SER A 432 9.58 -17.44 -23.90
C SER A 432 10.30 -17.15 -22.58
N PRO A 433 10.73 -15.90 -22.32
CA PRO A 433 11.37 -15.58 -21.05
C PRO A 433 10.35 -15.46 -19.91
N PHE A 434 10.76 -15.88 -18.72
CA PHE A 434 10.04 -15.68 -17.48
C PHE A 434 11.01 -15.72 -16.29
N TRP A 435 10.56 -15.17 -15.16
CA TRP A 435 11.26 -15.28 -13.89
C TRP A 435 10.56 -16.23 -12.94
N LEU A 436 11.33 -16.84 -12.05
CA LEU A 436 10.85 -17.56 -10.88
C LEU A 436 11.22 -16.76 -9.63
N ALA A 437 10.33 -16.74 -8.64
CA ALA A 437 10.56 -16.11 -7.34
C ALA A 437 10.13 -17.01 -6.20
N GLN A 438 10.98 -17.10 -5.18
CA GLN A 438 10.68 -17.71 -3.89
C GLN A 438 10.85 -16.65 -2.80
N TYR A 439 9.81 -16.46 -2.00
CA TYR A 439 9.75 -15.47 -0.92
C TYR A 439 10.17 -16.06 0.43
#